data_AF-A0AAD8BJA8-F1
#
_entry.id   AF-A0AAD8BJA8-F1
#
_cell.length_a   1.000
_cell.length_b   1.000
_cell.length_c   1.000
_cell.angle_alpha   90.00
_cell.angle_beta   90.00
_cell.angle_gamma   90.00
#
_symmetry.space_group_name_H-M   'P 1'
#
loop_
_entity.id
_entity.type
_entity.pdbx_description
1 polymer ?
#
loop_
_entity_poly.entity_id
_entity_poly.type
_entity_poly.pdbx_seq_one_letter_code
_entity_poly.pdbx_strand_id
1 'polypeptide(L)'
;MGTVYKTRDCFLWFMSLIYLFAFSSLYIQIPGLYGDNGILPAKLVLKEGDSTWQDLMEGQPTLLKLMPRLGLDTQMGMDLLCLAGMVISFFCVASRTTRDFISFTLLWMFYLSLYQVGQTFLWFQWDILLLEAGFLTIIVAPFNLQLLGRRWPVGNPHDGITLWLVRWLLFRLMFASGIVKLTSKCPLWWGLTALNVHFESQCIPTPAAWYWHHLPEWFLKLGVVATYVIEIPIPFLFFSPVKSLRTFAFWSQLLFVLTYVTA
;
A
#
# COMPACT_ATOMS: atom_id res chain seq x y z
N MET A 1 22.68 -6.41 15.29
CA MET A 1 21.30 -6.43 15.82
C MET A 1 20.66 -5.04 15.90
N GLY A 2 21.33 -4.00 16.41
CA GLY A 2 20.73 -2.65 16.54
C GLY A 2 20.23 -1.99 15.24
N THR A 3 20.85 -2.26 14.09
CA THR A 3 20.43 -1.70 12.79
C THR A 3 19.09 -2.26 12.32
N VAL A 4 18.86 -3.57 12.50
CA VAL A 4 17.65 -4.27 12.04
C VAL A 4 16.42 -3.79 12.82
N TYR A 5 16.57 -3.62 14.14
CA TYR A 5 15.52 -3.07 14.99
C TYR A 5 15.10 -1.66 14.54
N LYS A 6 16.06 -0.77 14.27
CA LYS A 6 15.77 0.60 13.79
C LYS A 6 15.07 0.58 12.44
N THR A 7 15.50 -0.27 11.51
CA THR A 7 14.85 -0.41 10.20
C THR A 7 13.42 -0.90 10.32
N ARG A 8 13.18 -1.92 11.16
CA ARG A 8 11.84 -2.44 11.44
C ARG A 8 10.93 -1.37 12.04
N ASP A 9 11.41 -0.68 13.06
CA ASP A 9 10.67 0.37 13.75
C ASP A 9 10.27 1.50 12.79
N CYS A 10 11.22 1.94 11.96
CA CYS A 10 11.00 2.94 10.92
C CYS A 10 9.95 2.47 9.89
N PHE A 11 10.06 1.21 9.41
CA PHE A 11 9.10 0.64 8.48
C PHE A 11 7.68 0.60 9.06
N LEU A 12 7.52 0.11 10.29
CA LEU A 12 6.21 0.07 10.96
C LEU A 12 5.64 1.49 11.16
N TRP A 13 6.49 2.46 11.50
CA TRP A 13 6.05 3.85 11.65
C TRP A 13 5.53 4.45 10.33
N PHE A 14 6.26 4.26 9.23
CA PHE A 14 5.79 4.71 7.91
C PHE A 14 4.50 4.01 7.49
N MET A 15 4.35 2.72 7.78
CA MET A 15 3.11 2.00 7.51
C MET A 15 1.94 2.54 8.33
N SER A 16 2.15 2.91 9.59
CA SER A 16 1.12 3.57 10.40
C SER A 16 0.70 4.93 9.81
N LEU A 17 1.64 5.71 9.29
CA LEU A 17 1.33 6.95 8.58
C LEU A 17 0.51 6.69 7.31
N ILE A 18 0.91 5.70 6.51
CA ILE A 18 0.18 5.35 5.27
C ILE A 18 -1.25 4.95 5.60
N TYR A 19 -1.47 4.11 6.63
CA TYR A 19 -2.81 3.76 7.08
C TYR A 19 -3.60 4.99 7.55
N LEU A 20 -2.98 5.89 8.31
CA LEU A 20 -3.64 7.12 8.77
C LEU A 20 -4.13 7.96 7.59
N PHE A 21 -3.29 8.18 6.58
CA PHE A 21 -3.68 8.92 5.37
C PHE A 21 -4.73 8.17 4.54
N ALA A 22 -4.61 6.85 4.40
CA ALA A 22 -5.55 6.04 3.64
C ALA A 22 -6.96 6.08 4.26
N PHE A 23 -7.08 5.88 5.58
CA PHE A 23 -8.37 5.97 6.28
C PHE A 23 -8.92 7.40 6.29
N SER A 24 -8.07 8.42 6.46
CA SER A 24 -8.51 9.83 6.43
C SER A 24 -9.05 10.23 5.05
N SER A 25 -8.34 9.83 3.99
CA SER A 25 -8.73 10.07 2.61
C SER A 25 -10.05 9.39 2.29
N LEU A 26 -10.20 8.11 2.68
CA LEU A 26 -11.41 7.34 2.41
C LEU A 26 -12.61 7.86 3.21
N TYR A 27 -12.42 8.26 4.47
CA TYR A 27 -13.49 8.84 5.31
C TYR A 27 -14.18 10.04 4.65
N ILE A 28 -13.40 10.94 4.05
CA ILE A 28 -13.94 12.12 3.36
C ILE A 28 -14.68 11.72 2.07
N GLN A 29 -14.27 10.63 1.42
CA GLN A 29 -14.83 10.18 0.15
C GLN A 29 -16.08 9.31 0.30
N ILE A 30 -16.27 8.63 1.44
CA ILE A 30 -17.38 7.68 1.67
C ILE A 30 -18.76 8.28 1.35
N PRO A 31 -19.15 9.47 1.87
CA PRO A 31 -20.48 10.01 1.62
C PRO A 31 -20.78 10.24 0.12
N GLY A 32 -19.77 10.62 -0.66
CA GLY A 32 -19.92 10.90 -2.09
C GLY A 32 -19.79 9.66 -2.99
N LEU A 33 -18.94 8.71 -2.63
CA LEU A 33 -18.70 7.52 -3.45
C LEU A 33 -19.62 6.35 -3.08
N TYR A 34 -19.70 6.02 -1.79
CA TYR A 34 -20.25 4.76 -1.29
C TYR A 34 -21.51 4.91 -0.43
N GLY A 35 -21.84 6.14 -0.03
CA GLY A 35 -23.05 6.44 0.72
C GLY A 35 -24.32 6.09 -0.05
N ASP A 36 -25.47 6.22 0.61
CA ASP A 36 -26.77 5.86 0.03
C ASP A 36 -27.11 6.62 -1.25
N ASN A 37 -26.66 7.88 -1.33
CA ASN A 37 -26.79 8.76 -2.49
C ASN A 37 -25.47 8.90 -3.25
N GLY A 38 -24.50 8.02 -3.00
CA GLY A 38 -23.20 8.01 -3.64
C GLY A 38 -23.25 7.47 -5.07
N ILE A 39 -22.15 7.65 -5.81
CA ILE A 39 -22.02 7.19 -7.21
C ILE A 39 -22.16 5.66 -7.31
N LEU A 40 -21.54 4.92 -6.38
CA LEU A 40 -21.62 3.45 -6.29
C LEU A 40 -21.95 3.04 -4.85
N PRO A 41 -23.25 3.01 -4.47
CA PRO A 41 -23.66 2.70 -3.11
C PRO A 41 -23.17 1.34 -2.63
N ALA A 42 -22.52 1.31 -1.46
CA ALA A 42 -21.95 0.12 -0.86
C ALA A 42 -23.00 -0.95 -0.51
N LYS A 43 -24.22 -0.54 -0.18
CA LYS A 43 -25.34 -1.44 0.15
C LYS A 43 -25.71 -2.41 -0.97
N LEU A 44 -25.41 -2.07 -2.23
CA LEU A 44 -25.73 -2.93 -3.37
C LEU A 44 -24.80 -4.16 -3.45
N VAL A 45 -23.61 -4.06 -2.86
CA VAL A 45 -22.62 -5.15 -2.81
C VAL A 45 -22.92 -6.09 -1.65
N LEU A 46 -23.33 -5.53 -0.51
CA LEU A 46 -23.77 -6.30 0.66
C LEU A 46 -25.23 -6.72 0.45
N LYS A 47 -25.47 -7.78 -0.32
CA LYS A 47 -26.81 -8.39 -0.37
C LYS A 47 -27.26 -8.74 1.05
N GLU A 48 -28.48 -8.34 1.41
CA GLU A 48 -29.17 -8.71 2.64
C GLU A 48 -29.47 -10.22 2.64
N GLY A 49 -28.45 -11.02 2.95
CA GLY A 49 -28.60 -12.43 3.27
C GLY A 49 -28.28 -12.65 4.74
N ASP A 50 -29.02 -13.54 5.41
CA ASP A 50 -28.78 -13.92 6.79
C ASP A 50 -27.33 -14.37 6.98
N SER A 51 -26.49 -13.48 7.52
CA SER A 51 -25.04 -13.66 7.60
C SER A 51 -24.67 -14.72 8.62
N THR A 52 -24.82 -16.00 8.29
CA THR A 52 -24.34 -17.10 9.13
C THR A 52 -22.80 -17.05 9.19
N TRP A 53 -22.19 -17.51 10.28
CA TRP A 53 -20.72 -17.59 10.39
C TRP A 53 -20.07 -18.35 9.22
N GLN A 54 -20.83 -19.27 8.60
CA GLN A 54 -20.46 -19.99 7.38
C GLN A 54 -20.37 -19.05 6.15
N ASP A 55 -21.33 -18.14 5.93
CA ASP A 55 -21.28 -17.15 4.84
C ASP A 55 -20.14 -16.12 4.99
N LEU A 56 -19.66 -15.89 6.21
CA LEU A 56 -18.51 -15.05 6.47
C LEU A 56 -17.18 -15.73 6.07
N MET A 57 -17.14 -17.07 6.14
CA MET A 57 -15.98 -17.88 5.77
C MET A 57 -16.00 -18.35 4.31
N GLU A 58 -17.19 -18.56 3.74
CA GLU A 58 -17.38 -19.01 2.35
C GLU A 58 -17.50 -17.84 1.37
N GLY A 59 -17.95 -16.67 1.83
CA GLY A 59 -18.01 -15.44 1.03
C GLY A 59 -16.79 -14.53 1.21
N GLN A 60 -16.84 -13.33 0.60
CA GLN A 60 -15.83 -12.28 0.85
C GLN A 60 -15.88 -11.85 2.33
N PRO A 61 -14.78 -12.02 3.09
CA PRO A 61 -14.75 -11.72 4.53
C PRO A 61 -14.74 -10.21 4.73
N THR A 62 -15.84 -9.67 5.26
CA THR A 62 -15.96 -8.23 5.58
C THR A 62 -16.61 -8.04 6.94
N LEU A 63 -16.02 -7.17 7.76
CA LEU A 63 -16.62 -6.78 9.05
C LEU A 63 -17.93 -6.00 8.86
N LEU A 64 -18.13 -5.42 7.68
CA LEU A 64 -19.35 -4.67 7.33
C LEU A 64 -20.60 -5.55 7.35
N LYS A 65 -20.50 -6.86 7.06
CA LYS A 65 -21.62 -7.80 7.20
C LYS A 65 -22.11 -7.97 8.65
N LEU A 66 -21.27 -7.64 9.63
CA LEU A 66 -21.63 -7.70 11.05
C LEU A 66 -22.25 -6.39 11.56
N MET A 67 -22.14 -5.29 10.81
CA MET A 67 -22.65 -3.97 11.21
C MET A 67 -24.18 -3.89 11.28
N PRO A 68 -24.96 -4.56 10.39
CA PRO A 68 -26.42 -4.63 10.54
C PRO A 68 -26.85 -5.27 11.87
N ARG A 69 -26.09 -6.21 12.43
CA ARG A 69 -26.37 -6.80 13.76
C ARG A 69 -26.20 -5.80 14.91
N LEU A 70 -25.38 -4.77 14.71
CA LEU A 70 -25.19 -3.68 15.64
C LEU A 70 -26.23 -2.55 15.42
N GLY A 71 -27.17 -2.73 14.49
CA GLY A 71 -28.15 -1.71 14.11
C GLY A 71 -27.55 -0.54 13.33
N LEU A 72 -26.36 -0.73 12.76
CA LEU A 72 -25.67 0.29 11.96
C LEU A 72 -25.95 0.08 10.48
N ASP A 73 -26.27 1.17 9.80
CA ASP A 73 -26.32 1.19 8.35
C ASP A 73 -24.92 0.97 7.74
N THR A 74 -24.88 0.50 6.48
CA THR A 74 -23.64 0.20 5.76
C THR A 74 -22.71 1.41 5.71
N GLN A 75 -23.24 2.61 5.45
CA GLN A 75 -22.44 3.83 5.41
C GLN A 75 -21.84 4.13 6.78
N MET A 76 -22.64 4.09 7.84
CA MET A 76 -22.17 4.30 9.21
C MET A 76 -21.13 3.26 9.64
N GLY A 77 -21.28 2.01 9.18
CA GLY A 77 -20.29 0.96 9.39
C GLY A 77 -18.94 1.28 8.73
N MET A 78 -18.95 1.78 7.48
CA MET A 78 -17.72 2.19 6.79
C MET A 78 -17.05 3.39 7.48
N ASP A 79 -17.84 4.37 7.91
CA ASP A 79 -17.35 5.54 8.66
C ASP A 79 -16.72 5.11 9.99
N LEU A 80 -17.36 4.20 10.71
CA LEU A 80 -16.84 3.67 11.97
C LEU A 80 -15.52 2.93 11.78
N LEU A 81 -15.40 2.10 10.74
CA LEU A 81 -14.14 1.42 10.42
C LEU A 81 -13.02 2.41 10.07
N CYS A 82 -13.33 3.47 9.33
CA CYS A 82 -12.36 4.52 9.02
C CYS A 82 -11.94 5.30 10.26
N LEU A 83 -12.89 5.72 11.10
CA LEU A 83 -12.62 6.43 12.36
C LEU A 83 -11.77 5.57 13.30
N ALA A 84 -12.14 4.30 13.50
CA ALA A 84 -11.37 3.37 14.31
C ALA A 84 -9.96 3.14 13.74
N GLY A 85 -9.84 2.99 12.41
CA GLY A 85 -8.55 2.88 11.71
C GLY A 85 -7.67 4.13 11.89
N MET A 86 -8.24 5.33 11.80
CA MET A 86 -7.54 6.58 12.05
C MET A 86 -7.04 6.67 13.49
N VAL A 87 -7.87 6.32 14.48
CA VAL A 87 -7.48 6.36 15.90
C VAL A 87 -6.33 5.38 16.17
N ILE A 88 -6.44 4.13 15.73
CA ILE A 88 -5.39 3.11 15.94
C ILE A 88 -4.09 3.52 15.24
N SER A 89 -4.17 3.97 13.98
CA SER A 89 -3.00 4.40 13.22
C SER A 89 -2.34 5.64 13.82
N PHE A 90 -3.11 6.63 14.29
CA PHE A 90 -2.60 7.79 15.01
C PHE A 90 -1.83 7.37 16.27
N PHE A 91 -2.39 6.48 17.08
CA PHE A 91 -1.68 5.96 18.25
C PHE A 91 -0.41 5.20 17.89
N CYS A 92 -0.39 4.46 16.78
CA CYS A 92 0.82 3.78 16.28
C CYS A 92 1.90 4.77 15.79
N VAL A 93 1.50 5.93 15.26
CA VAL A 93 2.43 7.01 14.89
C VAL A 93 2.98 7.71 16.13
N ALA A 94 2.12 7.99 17.11
CA ALA A 94 2.46 8.74 18.31
C ALA A 94 3.27 7.93 19.33
N SER A 95 3.00 6.62 19.44
CA SER A 95 3.63 5.75 20.44
C SER A 95 4.34 4.56 19.81
N ARG A 96 5.52 4.24 20.35
CA ARG A 96 6.25 3.05 19.94
C ARG A 96 5.61 1.76 20.43
N THR A 97 4.92 1.83 21.56
CA THR A 97 4.35 0.70 22.30
C THR A 97 3.13 0.10 21.62
N THR A 98 2.40 0.91 20.87
CA THR A 98 1.17 0.56 20.13
C THR A 98 1.46 -0.04 18.76
N ARG A 99 2.72 -0.04 18.28
CA ARG A 99 3.14 -0.69 17.03
C ARG A 99 3.35 -2.19 17.25
N ASP A 100 2.28 -2.88 17.62
CA ASP A 100 2.24 -4.31 17.91
C ASP A 100 1.45 -5.08 16.85
N PHE A 101 1.56 -6.41 16.90
CA PHE A 101 0.86 -7.32 16.00
C PHE A 101 -0.65 -7.07 15.96
N ILE A 102 -1.26 -6.79 17.11
CA ILE A 102 -2.72 -6.62 17.21
C ILE A 102 -3.17 -5.38 16.48
N SER A 103 -2.50 -4.25 16.68
CA SER A 103 -2.87 -2.99 16.03
C SER A 103 -2.78 -3.09 14.52
N PHE A 104 -1.69 -3.68 13.98
CA PHE A 104 -1.57 -3.90 12.54
C PHE A 104 -2.56 -4.92 11.99
N THR A 105 -2.93 -5.94 12.77
CA THR A 105 -3.99 -6.89 12.37
C THR A 105 -5.34 -6.21 12.27
N LEU A 106 -5.69 -5.36 13.24
CA LEU A 106 -6.93 -4.58 13.21
C LEU A 106 -6.96 -3.60 12.03
N LEU A 107 -5.88 -2.83 11.82
CA LEU A 107 -5.77 -1.90 10.68
C LEU A 107 -5.93 -2.63 9.34
N TRP A 108 -5.27 -3.78 9.18
CA TRP A 108 -5.39 -4.59 7.98
C TRP A 108 -6.80 -5.14 7.78
N MET A 109 -7.44 -5.67 8.82
CA MET A 109 -8.82 -6.17 8.74
C MET A 109 -9.83 -5.07 8.42
N PHE A 110 -9.67 -3.87 8.98
CA PHE A 110 -10.51 -2.72 8.69
C PHE A 110 -10.36 -2.30 7.23
N TYR A 111 -9.12 -2.20 6.75
CA TYR A 111 -8.86 -1.84 5.35
C TYR A 111 -9.37 -2.90 4.38
N LEU A 112 -9.16 -4.19 4.67
CA LEU A 112 -9.68 -5.29 3.87
C LEU A 112 -11.20 -5.27 3.79
N SER A 113 -11.87 -4.98 4.91
CA SER A 113 -13.33 -4.88 4.95
C SER A 113 -13.86 -3.77 4.03
N LEU A 114 -13.17 -2.62 4.00
CA LEU A 114 -13.51 -1.50 3.12
C LEU A 114 -13.18 -1.82 1.66
N TYR A 115 -12.02 -2.42 1.38
CA TYR A 115 -11.58 -2.82 0.04
C TYR A 115 -12.58 -3.75 -0.65
N GLN A 116 -13.11 -4.75 0.05
CA GLN A 116 -14.07 -5.71 -0.51
C GLN A 116 -15.38 -5.06 -0.96
N VAL A 117 -15.79 -3.97 -0.29
CA VAL A 117 -17.02 -3.22 -0.62
C VAL A 117 -16.72 -2.01 -1.54
N GLY A 118 -15.44 -1.67 -1.68
CA GLY A 118 -14.94 -0.48 -2.34
C GLY A 118 -15.01 -0.47 -3.87
N GLN A 119 -15.47 -1.55 -4.50
CA GLN A 119 -15.76 -1.65 -5.94
C GLN A 119 -14.63 -1.05 -6.82
N THR A 120 -14.98 -0.34 -7.89
CA THR A 120 -14.06 0.22 -8.87
C THR A 120 -13.09 1.25 -8.30
N PHE A 121 -13.46 2.00 -7.26
CA PHE A 121 -12.63 3.07 -6.71
C PHE A 121 -11.52 2.57 -5.76
N LEU A 122 -11.68 1.40 -5.13
CA LEU A 122 -10.65 0.75 -4.31
C LEU A 122 -9.96 -0.42 -5.02
N TRP A 123 -10.30 -0.71 -6.27
CA TRP A 123 -9.67 -1.79 -7.06
C TRP A 123 -8.42 -1.31 -7.81
N PHE A 124 -7.64 -0.40 -7.23
CA PHE A 124 -6.39 0.04 -7.84
C PHE A 124 -5.18 -0.71 -7.28
N GLN A 125 -4.08 -0.73 -8.03
CA GLN A 125 -2.86 -1.46 -7.67
C GLN A 125 -2.26 -1.03 -6.32
N TRP A 126 -2.39 0.24 -5.94
CA TRP A 126 -1.88 0.74 -4.66
C TRP A 126 -2.67 0.21 -3.46
N ASP A 127 -3.97 -0.06 -3.61
CA ASP A 127 -4.81 -0.62 -2.55
C ASP A 127 -4.44 -2.08 -2.29
N ILE A 128 -4.21 -2.83 -3.37
CA ILE A 128 -3.70 -4.21 -3.32
C ILE A 128 -2.32 -4.23 -2.66
N LEU A 129 -1.43 -3.31 -3.06
CA LEU A 129 -0.10 -3.19 -2.46
C LEU A 129 -0.19 -2.85 -0.96
N LEU A 130 -1.11 -1.98 -0.54
CA LEU A 130 -1.33 -1.65 0.86
C LEU A 130 -1.85 -2.87 1.65
N LEU A 131 -2.72 -3.69 1.07
CA LEU A 131 -3.17 -4.94 1.70
C LEU A 131 -2.05 -5.96 1.85
N GLU A 132 -1.20 -6.12 0.82
CA GLU A 132 -0.06 -7.03 0.88
C GLU A 132 1.02 -6.55 1.86
N ALA A 133 1.38 -5.27 1.79
CA ALA A 133 2.34 -4.66 2.72
C ALA A 133 1.79 -4.68 4.15
N GLY A 134 0.49 -4.40 4.32
CA GLY A 134 -0.24 -4.51 5.57
C GLY A 134 -0.18 -5.91 6.17
N PHE A 135 -0.44 -6.94 5.36
CA PHE A 135 -0.29 -8.32 5.82
C PHE A 135 1.15 -8.64 6.25
N LEU A 136 2.16 -8.14 5.52
CA LEU A 136 3.55 -8.27 5.95
C LEU A 136 3.84 -7.51 7.25
N THR A 137 3.21 -6.34 7.49
CA THR A 137 3.40 -5.61 8.76
C THR A 137 2.92 -6.41 9.96
N ILE A 138 1.88 -7.23 9.82
CA ILE A 138 1.42 -8.13 10.87
C ILE A 138 2.55 -9.08 11.29
N ILE A 139 3.25 -9.68 10.32
CA ILE A 139 4.34 -10.64 10.57
C ILE A 139 5.60 -9.91 11.08
N VAL A 140 5.87 -8.70 10.57
CA VAL A 140 7.03 -7.88 10.96
C VAL A 140 6.84 -7.28 12.36
N ALA A 141 5.61 -6.98 12.76
CA ALA A 141 5.32 -6.35 14.04
C ALA A 141 5.69 -7.28 15.20
N PRO A 142 6.25 -6.72 16.29
CA PRO A 142 6.58 -7.53 17.45
C PRO A 142 5.30 -8.08 18.10
N PHE A 143 5.34 -9.36 18.51
CA PHE A 143 4.35 -9.98 19.41
C PHE A 143 4.39 -9.43 20.85
N ASN A 144 4.98 -8.26 21.02
CA ASN A 144 5.29 -7.69 22.31
C ASN A 144 4.11 -6.81 22.71
N LEU A 145 3.18 -7.38 23.47
CA LEU A 145 2.14 -6.66 24.20
C LEU A 145 2.79 -5.82 25.31
N GLN A 146 3.56 -4.80 24.91
CA GLN A 146 4.27 -3.92 25.83
C GLN A 146 3.30 -3.16 26.73
N LEU A 147 2.04 -2.99 26.29
CA LEU A 147 0.94 -2.47 27.10
C LEU A 147 0.65 -3.32 28.36
N LEU A 148 0.94 -4.63 28.31
CA LEU A 148 0.82 -5.58 29.43
C LEU A 148 2.11 -5.73 30.25
N GLY A 149 3.08 -4.83 30.08
CA GLY A 149 4.30 -4.78 30.90
C GLY A 149 5.32 -5.90 30.65
N ARG A 150 5.03 -6.84 29.74
CA ARG A 150 5.89 -8.00 29.47
C ARG A 150 6.96 -7.63 28.43
N ARG A 151 8.18 -7.32 28.87
CA ARG A 151 9.32 -7.06 27.97
C ARG A 151 9.88 -8.38 27.43
N TRP A 152 9.55 -8.74 26.20
CA TRP A 152 10.27 -9.80 25.49
C TRP A 152 11.65 -9.30 25.03
N PRO A 153 12.70 -10.16 25.07
CA PRO A 153 14.07 -9.76 24.76
C PRO A 153 14.20 -9.13 23.37
N VAL A 154 15.09 -8.13 23.31
CA VAL A 154 15.32 -7.25 22.16
C VAL A 154 15.97 -8.04 21.02
N GLY A 155 15.14 -8.69 20.21
CA GLY A 155 15.56 -9.38 19.00
C GLY A 155 14.64 -10.55 18.72
N ASN A 156 13.67 -10.36 17.83
CA ASN A 156 12.91 -11.49 17.33
C ASN A 156 13.83 -12.21 16.33
N PRO A 157 14.19 -13.49 16.51
CA PRO A 157 15.09 -14.20 15.58
C PRO A 157 14.55 -14.23 14.14
N HIS A 158 13.25 -13.93 13.96
CA HIS A 158 12.56 -13.87 12.68
C HIS A 158 12.78 -12.59 11.86
N ASP A 159 13.39 -11.52 12.41
CA ASP A 159 13.52 -10.21 11.73
C ASP A 159 14.27 -10.31 10.37
N GLY A 160 15.16 -11.31 10.20
CA GLY A 160 15.86 -11.53 8.94
C GLY A 160 14.94 -12.02 7.81
N ILE A 161 14.04 -12.95 8.12
CA ILE A 161 13.10 -13.53 7.15
C ILE A 161 11.98 -12.52 6.83
N THR A 162 11.46 -11.84 7.84
CA THR A 162 10.37 -10.88 7.66
C THR A 162 10.79 -9.68 6.82
N LEU A 163 11.98 -9.12 7.06
CA LEU A 163 12.52 -8.05 6.21
C LEU A 163 12.94 -8.55 4.82
N TRP A 164 13.28 -9.83 4.67
CA TRP A 164 13.49 -10.42 3.35
C TRP A 164 12.18 -10.46 2.54
N LEU A 165 11.04 -10.79 3.17
CA LEU A 165 9.73 -10.71 2.52
C LEU A 165 9.36 -9.28 2.10
N VAL A 166 9.69 -8.28 2.92
CA VAL A 166 9.50 -6.88 2.53
C VAL A 166 10.36 -6.51 1.32
N ARG A 167 11.62 -6.97 1.26
CA ARG A 167 12.48 -6.79 0.08
C ARG A 167 11.93 -7.51 -1.15
N TRP A 168 11.38 -8.71 -0.96
CA TRP A 168 10.72 -9.46 -2.02
C TRP A 168 9.50 -8.71 -2.56
N LEU A 169 8.67 -8.14 -1.70
CA LEU A 169 7.53 -7.32 -2.13
C LEU A 169 7.99 -6.12 -2.97
N LEU A 170 9.03 -5.40 -2.53
CA LEU A 170 9.61 -4.29 -3.29
C LEU A 170 10.19 -4.74 -4.64
N PHE A 171 10.90 -5.88 -4.65
CA PHE A 171 11.39 -6.47 -5.89
C PHE A 171 10.24 -6.78 -6.84
N ARG A 172 9.21 -7.49 -6.35
CA ARG A 172 8.04 -7.88 -7.15
C ARG A 172 7.33 -6.67 -7.71
N LEU A 173 7.16 -5.62 -6.90
CA LEU A 173 6.51 -4.37 -7.33
C LEU A 173 7.26 -3.75 -8.51
N MET A 174 8.56 -3.48 -8.36
CA MET A 174 9.36 -2.84 -9.41
C MET A 174 9.52 -3.73 -10.64
N PHE A 175 9.79 -5.02 -10.44
CA PHE A 175 9.98 -5.96 -11.53
C PHE A 175 8.68 -6.15 -12.33
N ALA A 176 7.54 -6.33 -11.66
CA ALA A 176 6.26 -6.46 -12.34
C ALA A 176 5.87 -5.17 -13.07
N SER A 177 6.14 -3.98 -12.51
CA SER A 177 5.87 -2.70 -13.17
C SER A 177 6.69 -2.52 -14.44
N GLY A 178 7.92 -3.04 -14.50
CA GLY A 178 8.74 -3.04 -15.71
C GLY A 178 8.31 -4.09 -16.73
N ILE A 179 8.08 -5.33 -16.30
CA ILE A 179 7.70 -6.43 -17.19
C ILE A 179 6.34 -6.18 -17.84
N VAL A 180 5.35 -5.63 -17.11
CA VAL A 180 4.03 -5.36 -17.69
C VAL A 180 4.10 -4.36 -18.84
N LYS A 181 5.05 -3.41 -18.81
CA LYS A 181 5.27 -2.47 -19.92
C LYS A 181 5.68 -3.20 -21.20
N LEU A 182 6.51 -4.24 -21.09
CA LEU A 182 6.92 -5.07 -22.23
C LEU A 182 5.81 -6.02 -22.67
N THR A 183 5.16 -6.71 -21.73
CA THR A 183 4.12 -7.71 -22.03
C THR A 183 2.81 -7.09 -22.49
N SER A 184 2.56 -5.80 -22.19
CA SER A 184 1.40 -5.05 -22.71
C SER A 184 1.38 -4.93 -24.23
N LYS A 185 2.51 -5.18 -24.91
CA LYS A 185 2.69 -5.02 -26.37
C LYS A 185 2.31 -3.62 -26.88
N CYS A 186 2.31 -2.62 -25.99
CA CYS A 186 2.00 -1.25 -26.36
C CYS A 186 3.10 -0.67 -27.26
N PRO A 187 2.76 -0.12 -28.45
CA PRO A 187 3.75 0.46 -29.36
C PRO A 187 4.57 1.60 -28.75
N LEU A 188 4.01 2.36 -27.81
CA LEU A 188 4.70 3.49 -27.17
C LEU A 188 5.86 3.03 -26.27
N TRP A 189 5.64 1.95 -25.52
CA TRP A 189 6.64 1.35 -24.65
C TRP A 189 7.77 0.71 -25.48
N TRP A 190 7.41 -0.05 -26.51
CA TRP A 190 8.39 -0.64 -27.44
C TRP A 190 9.11 0.38 -28.32
N GLY A 191 8.46 1.49 -28.67
CA GLY A 191 9.00 2.60 -29.45
C GLY A 191 9.78 3.63 -28.64
N LEU A 192 9.93 3.44 -27.33
CA LEU A 192 10.59 4.37 -26.39
C LEU A 192 9.96 5.77 -26.31
N THR A 193 8.71 5.93 -26.76
CA THR A 193 7.99 7.22 -26.77
C THR A 193 6.95 7.34 -25.67
N ALA A 194 6.85 6.36 -24.77
CA ALA A 194 5.85 6.34 -23.69
C ALA A 194 5.88 7.61 -22.81
N LEU A 195 7.06 8.17 -22.52
CA LEU A 195 7.18 9.38 -21.72
C LEU A 195 6.66 10.65 -22.41
N ASN A 196 6.47 10.65 -23.73
CA ASN A 196 5.85 11.77 -24.44
C ASN A 196 4.38 11.95 -24.03
N VAL A 197 3.69 10.87 -23.65
CA VAL A 197 2.27 10.90 -23.25
C VAL A 197 2.10 10.74 -21.75
N HIS A 198 3.05 10.09 -21.08
CA HIS A 198 2.95 9.73 -19.67
C HIS A 198 2.60 10.93 -18.79
N PHE A 199 3.34 12.04 -18.89
CA PHE A 199 3.17 13.22 -18.04
C PHE A 199 1.82 13.94 -18.24
N GLU A 200 1.17 13.78 -19.39
CA GLU A 200 -0.17 14.29 -19.64
C GLU A 200 -1.25 13.37 -19.04
N SER A 201 -1.04 12.06 -19.15
CA SER A 201 -2.04 11.04 -18.79
C SER A 201 -1.99 10.56 -17.33
N GLN A 202 -1.09 11.09 -16.50
CA GLN A 202 -0.97 10.72 -15.09
C GLN A 202 -2.25 11.09 -14.32
N CYS A 203 -2.61 10.27 -13.33
CA CYS A 203 -3.81 10.50 -12.52
C CYS A 203 -3.71 11.75 -11.63
N ILE A 204 -2.49 12.14 -11.24
CA ILE A 204 -2.21 13.30 -10.38
C ILE A 204 -1.02 14.06 -10.98
N PRO A 205 -1.20 14.77 -12.11
CA PRO A 205 -0.10 15.48 -12.74
C PRO A 205 0.32 16.65 -11.84
N THR A 206 1.62 16.77 -11.60
CA THR A 206 2.15 17.91 -10.83
C THR A 206 2.36 19.11 -11.75
N PRO A 207 2.49 20.34 -11.22
CA PRO A 207 2.88 21.50 -12.04
C PRO A 207 4.21 21.29 -12.79
N ALA A 208 5.08 20.43 -12.25
CA ALA A 208 6.32 20.07 -12.89
C ALA A 208 6.12 19.14 -14.09
N ALA A 209 5.07 18.29 -14.12
CA ALA A 209 4.70 17.42 -15.26
C ALA A 209 4.74 18.18 -16.59
N TRP A 210 4.23 19.41 -16.60
CA TRP A 210 4.19 20.27 -17.78
C TRP A 210 5.60 20.55 -18.32
N TYR A 211 6.56 20.86 -17.45
CA TYR A 211 7.95 21.10 -17.85
C TYR A 211 8.61 19.82 -18.35
N TRP A 212 8.34 18.68 -17.72
CA TRP A 212 8.87 17.38 -18.15
C TRP A 212 8.33 16.95 -19.51
N HIS A 213 7.05 17.22 -19.78
CA HIS A 213 6.43 16.94 -21.07
C HIS A 213 7.09 17.68 -22.24
N HIS A 214 7.56 18.91 -22.01
CA HIS A 214 8.21 19.73 -23.04
C HIS A 214 9.72 19.47 -23.20
N LEU A 215 10.27 18.46 -22.53
CA LEU A 215 11.68 18.11 -22.73
C LEU A 215 11.91 17.53 -24.13
N PRO A 216 13.14 17.68 -24.68
CA PRO A 216 13.46 17.12 -25.99
C PRO A 216 13.20 15.62 -26.07
N GLU A 217 12.68 15.15 -27.22
CA GLU A 217 12.28 13.75 -27.41
C GLU A 217 13.42 12.75 -27.13
N TRP A 218 14.67 13.10 -27.46
CA TRP A 218 15.83 12.24 -27.17
C TRP A 218 16.00 12.00 -25.67
N PHE A 219 15.72 13.01 -24.85
CA PHE A 219 15.82 12.92 -23.40
C PHE A 219 14.68 12.08 -22.82
N LEU A 220 13.47 12.22 -23.37
CA LEU A 220 12.31 11.41 -23.01
C LEU A 220 12.53 9.93 -23.38
N LYS A 221 13.11 9.65 -24.56
CA LYS A 221 13.52 8.28 -24.95
C LYS A 221 14.55 7.70 -23.98
N LEU A 222 15.55 8.47 -23.57
CA LEU A 222 16.49 8.05 -22.53
C LEU A 222 15.80 7.79 -21.19
N GLY A 223 14.79 8.58 -20.83
CA GLY A 223 13.97 8.35 -19.64
C GLY A 223 13.23 7.01 -19.69
N VAL A 224 12.68 6.63 -20.85
CA VAL A 224 12.05 5.30 -21.02
C VAL A 224 13.08 4.18 -20.86
N VAL A 225 14.28 4.33 -21.43
CA VAL A 225 15.37 3.35 -21.24
C VAL A 225 15.78 3.26 -19.77
N ALA A 226 15.95 4.40 -19.10
CA ALA A 226 16.26 4.45 -17.66
C ALA A 226 15.18 3.76 -16.83
N THR A 227 13.91 3.94 -17.19
CA THR A 227 12.77 3.25 -16.56
C THR A 227 12.89 1.74 -16.66
N TYR A 228 13.17 1.21 -17.85
CA TYR A 228 13.38 -0.22 -18.02
C TYR A 228 14.56 -0.73 -17.20
N VAL A 229 15.67 0.00 -17.15
CA VAL A 229 16.84 -0.37 -16.35
C VAL A 229 16.52 -0.36 -14.86
N ILE A 230 15.81 0.66 -14.38
CA ILE A 230 15.52 0.80 -12.95
C ILE A 230 14.44 -0.18 -12.49
N GLU A 231 13.48 -0.53 -13.34
CA GLU A 231 12.40 -1.45 -12.99
C GLU A 231 12.75 -2.92 -13.23
N ILE A 232 13.63 -3.26 -14.18
CA ILE A 232 13.88 -4.66 -14.55
C ILE A 232 15.19 -5.21 -13.96
N PRO A 233 16.40 -4.77 -14.36
CA PRO A 233 17.64 -5.31 -13.84
C PRO A 233 18.02 -4.79 -12.45
N ILE A 234 17.75 -3.51 -12.12
CA ILE A 234 18.18 -2.96 -10.81
C ILE A 234 17.53 -3.66 -9.60
N PRO A 235 16.25 -4.09 -9.61
CA PRO A 235 15.66 -4.74 -8.45
C PRO A 235 16.36 -6.05 -8.05
N PHE A 236 17.02 -6.76 -8.99
CA PHE A 236 17.81 -7.94 -8.65
C PHE A 236 18.96 -7.62 -7.68
N LEU A 237 19.47 -6.38 -7.71
CA LEU A 237 20.51 -5.91 -6.80
C LEU A 237 20.03 -5.81 -5.35
N PHE A 238 18.71 -5.81 -5.07
CA PHE A 238 18.18 -5.83 -3.71
C PHE A 238 18.63 -7.08 -2.92
N PHE A 239 18.84 -8.19 -3.63
CA PHE A 239 19.29 -9.46 -3.06
C PHE A 239 20.81 -9.64 -3.07
N SER A 240 21.56 -8.67 -3.60
CA SER A 240 23.01 -8.76 -3.66
C SER A 240 23.61 -8.79 -2.23
N PRO A 241 24.56 -9.70 -1.93
CA PRO A 241 25.25 -9.69 -0.65
C PRO A 241 26.11 -8.42 -0.48
N VAL A 242 26.53 -7.80 -1.58
CA VAL A 242 27.40 -6.63 -1.59
C VAL A 242 26.63 -5.37 -1.19
N LYS A 243 27.12 -4.65 -0.17
CA LYS A 243 26.45 -3.45 0.35
C LYS A 243 26.41 -2.30 -0.66
N SER A 244 27.48 -2.07 -1.41
CA SER A 244 27.55 -0.99 -2.41
C SER A 244 26.47 -1.13 -3.49
N LEU A 245 26.26 -2.35 -4.00
CA LEU A 245 25.24 -2.65 -5.00
C LEU A 245 23.82 -2.39 -4.46
N ARG A 246 23.54 -2.78 -3.21
CA ARG A 246 22.25 -2.47 -2.56
C ARG A 246 22.04 -0.98 -2.36
N THR A 247 23.08 -0.24 -1.97
CA THR A 247 23.01 1.22 -1.84
C THR A 247 22.77 1.89 -3.19
N PHE A 248 23.44 1.44 -4.25
CA PHE A 248 23.22 1.92 -5.60
C PHE A 248 21.78 1.67 -6.07
N ALA A 249 21.26 0.46 -5.81
CA ALA A 249 19.87 0.13 -6.11
C ALA A 249 18.90 1.03 -5.35
N PHE A 250 19.13 1.24 -4.05
CA PHE A 250 18.32 2.15 -3.24
C PHE A 250 18.26 3.57 -3.82
N TRP A 251 19.42 4.17 -4.14
CA TRP A 251 19.45 5.52 -4.71
C TRP A 251 18.79 5.59 -6.09
N SER A 252 18.98 4.56 -6.93
CA SER A 252 18.34 4.50 -8.25
C SER A 252 16.82 4.47 -8.13
N GLN A 253 16.28 3.66 -7.20
CA GLN A 253 14.84 3.60 -6.92
C GLN A 253 14.30 4.89 -6.32
N LEU A 254 15.04 5.50 -5.40
CA LEU A 254 14.64 6.76 -4.78
C LEU A 254 14.56 7.89 -5.81
N LEU A 255 15.58 8.01 -6.67
CA LEU A 255 15.60 8.98 -7.75
C LEU A 255 14.44 8.72 -8.72
N PHE A 256 14.19 7.46 -9.08
CA PHE A 256 13.07 7.08 -9.94
C PHE A 256 11.73 7.52 -9.37
N VAL A 257 11.43 7.16 -8.12
CA VAL A 257 10.17 7.55 -7.46
C VAL A 257 10.06 9.07 -7.36
N LEU A 258 11.14 9.77 -6.99
CA LEU A 258 11.12 11.23 -6.94
C LEU A 258 10.83 11.83 -8.32
N THR A 259 11.51 11.39 -9.37
CA THR A 259 11.26 11.89 -10.73
C THR A 259 9.85 11.58 -11.21
N TYR A 260 9.28 10.40 -10.92
CA TYR A 260 7.95 10.02 -11.37
C TYR A 260 6.81 10.63 -10.55
N VAL A 261 7.05 10.96 -9.27
CA VAL A 261 6.07 11.63 -8.41
C VAL A 261 6.11 13.14 -8.59
N THR A 262 7.28 13.70 -8.89
CA THR A 262 7.47 15.16 -9.10
C THR A 262 7.44 15.58 -10.55
N ALA A 263 7.40 14.65 -11.50
CA ALA A 263 7.04 14.92 -12.87
C ALA A 263 5.57 14.53 -13.02
#